data_AF-A0A843SWV7-F1
#
_entry.id   AF-A0A843SWV7-F1
#
_cell.length_a   1.000
_cell.length_b   1.000
_cell.length_c   1.000
_cell.angle_alpha   90.00
_cell.angle_beta   90.00
_cell.angle_gamma   90.00
#
_symmetry.space_group_name_H-M   'P 1'
#
loop_
_entity.id
_entity.type
_entity.pdbx_description
1 polymer ?
#
loop_
_entity_poly.entity_id
_entity_poly.type
_entity_poly.pdbx_seq_one_letter_code
_entity_poly.pdbx_strand_id
1 'polypeptide(L)'
;EYRVQTRGGVGIININTSDRNGRVVGVAYVQSGDEVLLITQQGMILRMQTDDVRAIGRATQGVKLIDIERDDKVVSIAKLAEKEAEDALVPDAPATPTE
;
A
#
# COMPACT_ATOMS: atom_id res chain seq x y z
N GLU A 1 4.23 -17.15 -6.74
CA GLU A 1 2.85 -17.26 -7.28
C GLU A 1 2.66 -16.60 -8.65
N TYR A 2 3.46 -15.59 -9.03
CA TYR A 2 3.50 -15.07 -10.40
C TYR A 2 4.56 -15.83 -11.21
N ARG A 3 4.14 -16.58 -12.25
CA ARG A 3 5.10 -17.21 -13.16
C ARG A 3 5.68 -16.17 -14.12
N VAL A 4 6.95 -16.34 -14.48
CA VAL A 4 7.60 -15.52 -15.53
C VAL A 4 6.84 -15.70 -16.85
N GLN A 5 6.65 -14.60 -17.57
CA GLN A 5 6.00 -14.55 -18.89
C GLN A 5 6.93 -13.90 -19.90
N THR A 6 6.75 -14.25 -21.16
CA THR A 6 7.31 -13.48 -22.27
C THR A 6 6.59 -12.14 -22.43
N ARG A 7 7.29 -11.14 -22.96
CA ARG A 7 6.70 -9.84 -23.27
C ARG A 7 5.68 -9.97 -24.41
N GLY A 8 4.57 -9.23 -24.32
CA GLY A 8 3.53 -9.20 -25.36
C GLY A 8 2.40 -10.21 -25.17
N GLY A 9 2.42 -11.01 -24.11
CA GLY A 9 1.29 -11.86 -23.73
C GLY A 9 0.15 -11.10 -23.05
N VAL A 10 -1.02 -11.73 -22.95
CA VAL A 10 -2.22 -11.19 -22.27
C VAL A 10 -2.12 -11.14 -20.74
N GLY A 11 -1.02 -11.66 -20.17
CA GLY A 11 -0.81 -11.72 -18.73
C GLY A 11 -1.55 -12.88 -18.05
N ILE A 12 -1.66 -12.79 -16.73
CA ILE A 12 -2.29 -13.79 -15.86
C ILE A 12 -3.11 -13.08 -14.77
N ILE A 13 -4.24 -13.66 -14.37
CA ILE A 13 -5.21 -13.03 -13.45
C ILE A 13 -4.57 -12.73 -12.10
N ASN A 14 -4.48 -11.45 -11.72
CA ASN A 14 -3.96 -11.02 -10.42
C ASN A 14 -5.04 -11.15 -9.34
N ILE A 15 -6.16 -10.44 -9.53
CA ILE A 15 -7.33 -10.46 -8.65
C ILE A 15 -8.58 -10.71 -9.50
N ASN A 16 -9.54 -11.43 -8.94
CA ASN A 16 -10.83 -11.63 -9.59
C ASN A 16 -11.73 -10.43 -9.32
N THR A 17 -12.14 -9.74 -10.39
CA THR A 17 -13.08 -8.63 -10.32
C THR A 17 -14.50 -9.15 -10.52
N SER A 18 -15.38 -8.86 -9.58
CA SER A 18 -16.81 -9.17 -9.64
C SER A 18 -17.63 -7.94 -9.31
N ASP A 19 -18.96 -8.00 -9.44
CA ASP A 19 -19.85 -6.90 -9.07
C ASP A 19 -19.71 -6.49 -7.61
N ARG A 20 -19.29 -7.42 -6.73
CA ARG A 20 -19.00 -7.14 -5.32
C ARG A 20 -17.78 -6.24 -5.13
N ASN A 21 -16.75 -6.40 -5.97
CA ASN A 21 -15.44 -5.76 -5.81
C ASN A 21 -15.26 -4.55 -6.72
N GLY A 22 -15.91 -4.56 -7.88
CA GLY A 22 -15.69 -3.60 -8.94
C GLY A 22 -14.35 -3.79 -9.66
N ARG A 23 -13.90 -2.73 -10.32
CA ARG A 23 -12.65 -2.68 -11.08
C ARG A 23 -11.45 -2.41 -10.17
N VAL A 24 -10.27 -2.81 -10.62
CA VAL A 24 -9.01 -2.46 -9.95
C VAL A 24 -8.76 -0.97 -10.07
N VAL A 25 -8.50 -0.32 -8.94
CA VAL A 25 -8.21 1.12 -8.84
C VAL A 25 -6.72 1.40 -8.90
N GLY A 26 -5.91 0.54 -8.30
CA GLY A 26 -4.46 0.67 -8.28
C GLY A 26 -3.78 -0.60 -7.80
N VAL A 27 -2.46 -0.64 -7.96
CA VAL A 27 -1.59 -1.72 -7.50
C VAL A 27 -0.36 -1.09 -6.87
N ALA A 28 -0.05 -1.48 -5.64
CA ALA A 28 1.15 -1.07 -4.95
C ALA A 28 1.95 -2.30 -4.54
N TYR A 29 3.27 -2.25 -4.73
CA TYR A 29 4.16 -3.22 -4.12
C TYR A 29 4.43 -2.80 -2.67
N VAL A 30 4.26 -3.74 -1.75
CA VAL A 30 4.40 -3.51 -0.31
C VAL A 30 5.24 -4.61 0.33
N GLN A 31 5.82 -4.29 1.47
CA GLN A 31 6.62 -5.12 2.34
C GLN A 31 6.05 -5.00 3.77
N SER A 32 6.40 -5.94 4.65
CA SER A 32 5.99 -5.83 6.06
C SER A 32 6.51 -4.55 6.70
N GLY A 33 5.71 -3.94 7.57
CA GLY A 33 5.95 -2.61 8.15
C GLY A 33 5.57 -1.42 7.26
N ASP A 34 5.17 -1.63 6.01
CA ASP A 34 4.65 -0.56 5.18
C ASP A 34 3.28 -0.09 5.66
N GLU A 35 2.92 1.13 5.26
CA GLU A 35 1.57 1.66 5.42
C GLU A 35 0.99 2.06 4.07
N VAL A 36 -0.33 1.92 3.96
CA VAL A 36 -1.09 2.31 2.78
C VAL A 36 -2.26 3.22 3.14
N LEU A 37 -2.51 4.18 2.27
CA LEU A 37 -3.67 5.05 2.28
C LEU A 37 -4.66 4.59 1.22
N LEU A 38 -5.92 4.43 1.61
CA LEU A 38 -7.07 4.25 0.74
C LEU A 38 -7.89 5.54 0.76
N ILE A 39 -8.22 6.05 -0.41
CA ILE A 39 -8.95 7.31 -0.56
C ILE A 39 -10.22 7.04 -1.34
N THR A 40 -11.36 7.43 -0.77
CA THR A 40 -12.67 7.32 -1.41
C THR A 40 -13.06 8.60 -2.16
N GLN A 41 -14.07 8.48 -3.03
CA GLN A 41 -14.54 9.61 -3.82
C GLN A 41 -15.09 10.74 -2.95
N GLN A 42 -15.73 10.40 -1.84
CA GLN A 42 -16.29 11.36 -0.90
C GLN A 42 -15.27 11.92 0.10
N GLY A 43 -13.98 11.57 -0.05
CA GLY A 43 -12.90 12.13 0.75
C GLY A 43 -12.65 11.40 2.08
N MET A 44 -13.23 10.21 2.29
CA MET A 44 -12.80 9.36 3.40
C MET A 44 -11.40 8.83 3.12
N ILE A 45 -10.55 8.89 4.14
CA ILE A 45 -9.17 8.41 4.09
C ILE A 45 -9.00 7.34 5.15
N LEU A 46 -8.56 6.15 4.74
CA LEU A 46 -8.17 5.07 5.64
C LEU A 46 -6.66 4.86 5.52
N ARG A 47 -5.95 5.03 6.63
CA ARG A 47 -4.55 4.64 6.80
C ARG A 47 -4.51 3.30 7.51
N MET A 48 -3.77 2.35 6.96
CA MET A 48 -3.61 1.03 7.57
C MET A 48 -2.19 0.48 7.37
N GLN A 49 -1.74 -0.33 8.32
CA GLN A 49 -0.51 -1.10 8.17
C GLN A 49 -0.77 -2.28 7.23
N THR A 50 0.21 -2.64 6.42
CA THR A 50 0.08 -3.75 5.48
C THR A 50 0.01 -5.10 6.19
N ASP A 51 0.55 -5.19 7.41
CA ASP A 51 0.53 -6.41 8.22
C ASP A 51 -0.87 -6.71 8.79
N ASP A 52 -1.77 -5.71 8.84
CA ASP A 52 -3.19 -5.91 9.18
C ASP A 52 -3.99 -6.53 8.02
N VAL A 53 -3.42 -6.53 6.81
CA VAL A 53 -4.06 -7.08 5.61
C VAL A 53 -3.71 -8.55 5.48
N ARG A 54 -4.73 -9.41 5.46
CA ARG A 54 -4.53 -10.84 5.22
C ARG A 54 -3.90 -11.08 3.84
N ALA A 55 -2.74 -11.74 3.83
CA ALA A 55 -2.14 -12.28 2.62
C ALA A 55 -3.04 -13.37 1.99
N ILE A 56 -3.29 -13.23 0.69
CA ILE A 56 -4.11 -14.15 -0.10
C ILE A 56 -3.40 -14.50 -1.39
N GLY A 57 -3.79 -15.62 -1.98
CA GLY A 57 -3.31 -16.02 -3.30
C GLY A 57 -3.89 -15.18 -4.44
N ARG A 58 -3.32 -15.39 -5.63
CA ARG A 58 -3.80 -14.81 -6.89
C ARG A 58 -5.16 -15.38 -7.30
N ALA A 59 -5.86 -14.65 -8.16
CA ALA A 59 -7.17 -15.03 -8.71
C ALA A 59 -8.27 -15.27 -7.65
N THR A 60 -8.10 -14.69 -6.46
CA THR A 60 -9.11 -14.62 -5.41
C THR A 60 -9.89 -13.31 -5.51
N GLN A 61 -10.98 -13.17 -4.73
CA GLN A 61 -11.76 -11.93 -4.68
C GLN A 61 -11.21 -10.86 -3.72
N GLY A 62 -10.19 -11.14 -2.92
CA GLY A 62 -9.79 -10.21 -1.88
C GLY A 62 -10.55 -10.33 -0.57
N VAL A 63 -10.05 -9.60 0.43
CA VAL A 63 -10.72 -9.34 1.71
C VAL A 63 -11.23 -7.90 1.72
N LYS A 64 -12.26 -7.63 2.52
CA LYS A 64 -12.79 -6.28 2.68
C LYS A 64 -11.92 -5.51 3.67
N LEU A 65 -11.47 -4.31 3.29
CA LEU A 65 -10.62 -3.46 4.11
C LEU A 65 -11.39 -2.32 4.79
N ILE A 66 -12.44 -1.82 4.14
CA ILE A 66 -13.22 -0.68 4.60
C ILE A 66 -14.72 -0.90 4.32
N ASP A 67 -15.55 -0.43 5.25
CA ASP A 67 -16.97 -0.22 5.04
C ASP A 67 -17.18 1.16 4.42
N ILE A 68 -17.74 1.21 3.21
CA ILE A 68 -18.08 2.44 2.49
C ILE A 68 -19.58 2.54 2.31
N GLU A 69 -20.09 3.77 2.21
CA GLU A 69 -21.50 4.03 1.94
C GLU A 69 -21.90 3.58 0.52
N ARG A 70 -23.20 3.40 0.28
CA ARG A 70 -23.72 2.81 -0.97
C ARG A 70 -23.30 3.55 -2.25
N ASP A 71 -23.10 4.87 -2.16
CA ASP A 71 -22.75 5.71 -3.30
C ASP A 71 -21.28 6.18 -3.28
N ASP A 72 -20.48 5.64 -2.37
CA ASP A 72 -19.04 5.92 -2.32
C ASP A 72 -18.24 4.79 -2.97
N LYS A 73 -17.02 5.11 -3.40
CA LYS A 73 -16.10 4.16 -4.01
C LYS A 73 -14.67 4.56 -3.74
N VAL A 74 -13.79 3.58 -3.62
CA VAL A 74 -12.34 3.81 -3.57
C VAL A 74 -11.90 4.35 -4.93
N VAL A 75 -11.19 5.47 -4.94
CA VAL A 75 -10.69 6.14 -6.16
C VAL A 75 -9.17 6.18 -6.22
N SER A 76 -8.48 5.98 -5.11
CA SER A 76 -7.02 5.94 -5.08
C SER A 76 -6.47 5.09 -3.95
N ILE A 77 -5.24 4.61 -4.16
CA ILE A 77 -4.39 3.96 -3.18
C ILE A 77 -2.99 4.58 -3.25
N ALA A 78 -2.36 4.81 -2.10
CA ALA A 78 -0.97 5.27 -2.02
C ALA A 78 -0.22 4.50 -0.94
N LYS A 79 0.99 4.01 -1.26
CA LYS A 79 1.94 3.56 -0.24
C LYS A 79 2.60 4.78 0.39
N LEU A 80 2.67 4.83 1.72
CA LEU A 80 3.40 5.88 2.43
C LEU A 80 4.92 5.66 2.30
N ALA A 81 5.66 6.74 2.15
CA ALA A 81 7.12 6.70 2.23
C ALA A 81 7.54 6.40 3.67
N GLU A 82 8.65 5.69 3.83
CA GLU A 82 9.27 5.46 5.14
C GLU A 82 9.54 6.80 5.80
N LYS A 83 9.24 6.91 7.10
CA LYS A 83 9.65 8.08 7.87
C LYS A 83 11.18 8.07 7.88
N GLU A 84 11.79 9.06 7.25
CA GLU A 84 13.16 9.43 7.57
C GLU A 84 13.19 9.67 9.08
N ALA A 85 14.00 8.90 9.80
CA ALA A 85 14.25 9.17 11.20
C ALA A 85 14.79 10.61 11.26
N GLU A 86 14.07 11.50 11.93
CA GLU A 86 14.57 12.85 12.22
C GLU A 86 16.00 12.69 12.75
N ASP A 87 16.94 13.29 12.01
CA ASP A 87 18.36 13.26 12.29
C ASP A 87 18.61 13.31 13.79
N ALA A 88 19.24 12.27 14.32
CA ALA A 88 19.80 12.31 15.66
C ALA A 88 20.76 13.50 15.68
N LEU A 89 20.30 14.62 16.25
CA LEU A 89 21.11 15.79 16.56
C LEU A 89 22.33 15.30 17.32
N VAL A 90 23.46 15.19 16.64
CA VAL A 90 24.74 14.96 17.28
C VAL A 90 25.02 16.23 18.08
N PRO A 91 25.05 16.20 19.42
CA PRO A 91 25.47 17.37 20.17
C PRO A 91 26.93 17.64 19.79
N ASP A 92 27.17 18.84 19.27
CA ASP A 92 28.49 19.37 18.93
C ASP A 92 29.44 19.13 20.10
N ALA A 93 30.38 18.19 19.93
CA ALA A 93 31.38 17.90 20.93
C ALA A 93 32.34 19.10 20.98
N PRO A 94 32.57 19.73 22.15
CA PRO A 94 33.43 20.91 22.22
C PRO A 94 34.85 20.54 21.79
N ALA A 95 35.41 21.31 20.87
CA ALA A 95 36.77 21.17 20.40
C ALA A 95 37.76 21.20 21.58
N THR A 96 38.47 20.09 21.80
CA THR A 96 39.61 20.06 22.71
C THR A 96 40.73 20.92 22.14
N PRO A 97 41.25 21.93 22.85
CA PRO A 97 42.45 22.64 22.43
C PRO A 97 43.65 21.69 22.56
N THR A 98 44.36 21.47 21.45
CA THR A 98 45.66 20.78 21.46
C THR A 98 46.70 21.72 22.06
N GLU A 99 47.43 21.25 23.08
CA GLU A 99 48.73 21.79 23.52
C GLU A 99 49.86 20.90 22.95
#